data_AF-A0A8B6C0M6-F1
#
_entry.id   AF-A0A8B6C0M6-F1
#
_cell.length_a   1.000
_cell.length_b   1.000
_cell.length_c   1.000
_cell.angle_alpha   90.00
_cell.angle_beta   90.00
_cell.angle_gamma   90.00
#
_symmetry.space_group_name_H-M   'P 1'
#
loop_
_entity.id
_entity.type
_entity.pdbx_description
1 polymer ?
#
loop_
_entity_poly.entity_id
_entity_poly.type
_entity_poly.pdbx_seq_one_letter_code
_entity_poly.pdbx_strand_id
1 'polypeptide(L)'
;MCLKVIEDYILLCPVEFMQQYSSVLVQSLGSLMTDIKTEAQVLVLRVIELVLKTFPKEAPEAFSPLLPSFIKAVLENEEHPLILSMYLTLLARIVLQNQEFMFNFLNQVATDLNKDSESVLGMFLDILSEKIDSITQPEKRKLCALCVTSLLSLNLNVIKEKFCAIMCLCVEVLHDVTRIPVDEDPTIQLDSLVIHDDGADEDNEYYCGNEATDQITEHDRRKTKLSKKDPVHTIALREYLLSQLRACQLLHGQSVFNEMMDSVDSEIVHQLQEFTHKK
;
A
#
# COMPACT_ATOMS: atom_id res chain seq x y z
N MET A 1 3.17 -22.07 -13.97
CA MET A 1 3.82 -23.13 -13.17
C MET A 1 5.12 -22.63 -12.56
N CYS A 2 6.10 -22.12 -13.33
CA CYS A 2 7.38 -21.65 -12.78
C CYS A 2 7.27 -20.48 -11.78
N LEU A 3 6.43 -19.47 -12.04
CA LEU A 3 6.25 -18.35 -11.11
C LEU A 3 5.69 -18.79 -9.75
N LYS A 4 4.78 -19.78 -9.74
CA LYS A 4 4.23 -20.34 -8.50
C LYS A 4 5.31 -21.05 -7.68
N VAL A 5 6.19 -21.81 -8.34
CA VAL A 5 7.35 -22.44 -7.67
C VAL A 5 8.27 -21.39 -7.06
N ILE A 6 8.49 -20.26 -7.75
CA ILE A 6 9.27 -19.14 -7.20
C ILE A 6 8.58 -18.55 -5.96
N GLU A 7 7.26 -18.31 -6.00
CA GLU A 7 6.50 -17.85 -4.83
C GLU A 7 6.65 -18.81 -3.64
N ASP A 8 6.55 -20.12 -3.89
CA ASP A 8 6.70 -21.15 -2.87
C ASP A 8 8.08 -21.10 -2.21
N TYR A 9 9.16 -20.91 -2.99
CA TYR A 9 10.52 -20.78 -2.46
C TYR A 9 10.75 -19.48 -1.69
N ILE A 10 10.19 -18.36 -2.17
CA ILE A 10 10.26 -17.08 -1.45
C ILE A 10 9.57 -17.23 -0.07
N LEU A 11 8.46 -17.95 0.01
CA LEU A 11 7.79 -18.19 1.28
C LEU A 11 8.53 -19.21 2.17
N LEU A 12 9.15 -20.23 1.57
CA LEU A 12 9.80 -21.33 2.29
C LEU A 12 11.13 -20.93 2.94
N CYS A 13 12.02 -20.27 2.18
CA CYS A 13 13.37 -19.88 2.60
C CYS A 13 13.74 -18.51 2.02
N PRO A 14 13.06 -17.44 2.45
CA PRO A 14 13.15 -16.13 1.80
C PRO A 14 14.58 -15.60 1.72
N VAL A 15 15.35 -15.71 2.82
CA VAL A 15 16.67 -15.10 2.95
C VAL A 15 17.67 -15.82 2.06
N GLU A 16 17.73 -17.14 2.15
CA GLU A 16 18.63 -17.98 1.37
C GLU A 16 18.33 -17.84 -0.13
N PHE A 17 17.04 -17.84 -0.50
CA PHE A 17 16.62 -17.69 -1.88
C PHE A 17 17.03 -16.33 -2.46
N MET A 18 16.75 -15.22 -1.77
CA MET A 18 17.08 -13.89 -2.28
C MET A 18 18.58 -13.62 -2.30
N GLN A 19 19.33 -14.13 -1.33
CA GLN A 19 20.80 -14.03 -1.34
C GLN A 19 21.42 -14.73 -2.55
N GLN A 20 20.89 -15.89 -2.95
CA GLN A 20 21.45 -16.68 -4.03
C GLN A 20 20.93 -16.29 -5.42
N TYR A 21 19.67 -15.89 -5.54
CA TYR A 21 18.98 -15.78 -6.83
C TYR A 21 18.41 -14.40 -7.16
N SER A 22 18.53 -13.38 -6.29
CA SER A 22 17.94 -12.04 -6.50
C SER A 22 18.27 -11.42 -7.86
N SER A 23 19.54 -11.35 -8.24
CA SER A 23 19.97 -10.73 -9.50
C SER A 23 19.36 -11.44 -10.71
N VAL A 24 19.42 -12.78 -10.74
CA VAL A 24 18.88 -13.59 -11.83
C VAL A 24 17.35 -13.48 -11.87
N LEU A 25 16.70 -13.45 -10.71
CA LEU A 25 15.25 -13.27 -10.60
C LEU A 25 14.83 -11.93 -11.20
N VAL A 26 15.41 -10.82 -10.76
CA VAL A 26 15.07 -9.47 -11.24
C VAL A 26 15.27 -9.36 -12.75
N GLN A 27 16.40 -9.84 -13.26
CA GLN A 27 16.67 -9.83 -14.70
C GLN A 27 15.64 -10.67 -15.47
N SER A 28 15.31 -11.86 -14.98
CA SER A 28 14.35 -12.76 -15.62
C SER A 28 12.94 -12.16 -15.63
N LEU A 29 12.48 -11.64 -14.48
CA LEU A 29 11.17 -10.98 -14.37
C LEU A 29 11.11 -9.73 -15.27
N GLY A 30 12.18 -8.94 -15.33
CA GLY A 30 12.27 -7.78 -16.21
C GLY A 30 12.13 -8.14 -17.69
N SER A 31 12.85 -9.18 -18.13
CA SER A 31 12.76 -9.66 -19.52
C SER A 31 11.37 -10.24 -19.86
N LEU A 32 10.72 -10.89 -18.89
CA LEU A 32 9.37 -11.42 -19.07
C LEU A 32 8.34 -10.31 -19.24
N MET A 33 8.45 -9.20 -18.49
CA MET A 33 7.49 -8.09 -18.54
C MET A 33 7.33 -7.48 -19.93
N THR A 34 8.35 -7.56 -20.80
CA THR A 34 8.33 -6.96 -22.14
C THR A 34 7.70 -7.84 -23.23
N ASP A 35 7.56 -9.15 -23.01
CA ASP A 35 7.26 -10.12 -24.09
C ASP A 35 6.02 -11.00 -23.79
N ILE A 36 5.17 -10.58 -22.85
CA ILE A 36 4.03 -11.37 -22.40
C ILE A 36 2.73 -10.57 -22.37
N LYS A 37 1.60 -11.29 -22.41
CA LYS A 37 0.26 -10.71 -22.28
C LYS A 37 0.01 -10.19 -20.86
N THR A 38 -0.95 -9.28 -20.74
CA THR A 38 -1.39 -8.65 -19.48
C THR A 38 -1.61 -9.65 -18.35
N GLU A 39 -2.25 -10.80 -18.60
CA GLU A 39 -2.52 -11.81 -17.57
C GLU A 39 -1.22 -12.40 -16.99
N ALA A 40 -0.19 -12.55 -17.81
CA ALA A 40 1.10 -13.05 -17.37
C ALA A 40 1.92 -11.95 -16.68
N GLN A 41 1.82 -10.69 -17.11
CA GLN A 41 2.40 -9.55 -16.40
C GLN A 41 1.84 -9.44 -14.97
N VAL A 42 0.54 -9.65 -14.80
CA VAL A 42 -0.10 -9.70 -13.46
C VAL A 42 0.56 -10.76 -12.58
N LEU A 43 0.86 -11.95 -13.11
CA LEU A 43 1.53 -13.00 -12.34
C LEU A 43 2.97 -12.60 -11.96
N VAL A 44 3.70 -11.97 -12.88
CA VAL A 44 5.05 -11.45 -12.58
C VAL A 44 4.99 -10.38 -11.48
N LEU A 45 4.06 -9.44 -11.58
CA LEU A 45 3.90 -8.37 -10.60
C LEU A 45 3.47 -8.89 -9.23
N ARG A 46 2.73 -10.01 -9.15
CA ARG A 46 2.43 -10.69 -7.88
C ARG A 46 3.69 -11.26 -7.21
N VAL A 47 4.63 -11.79 -7.99
CA VAL A 47 5.93 -12.24 -7.46
C VAL A 47 6.71 -11.04 -6.92
N ILE A 48 6.75 -9.93 -7.66
CA ILE A 48 7.41 -8.69 -7.19
C ILE A 48 6.75 -8.18 -5.90
N GLU A 49 5.43 -8.16 -5.84
CA GLU A 49 4.65 -7.80 -4.63
C GLU A 49 5.04 -8.68 -3.43
N LEU A 50 5.15 -10.00 -3.64
CA LEU A 50 5.53 -10.95 -2.59
C LEU A 50 6.96 -10.69 -2.07
N VAL A 51 7.91 -10.39 -2.96
CA VAL A 51 9.29 -10.08 -2.56
C VAL A 51 9.33 -8.76 -1.78
N LEU A 52 8.61 -7.72 -2.22
CA LEU A 52 8.51 -6.44 -1.50
C LEU A 52 7.86 -6.58 -0.13
N LYS A 53 6.85 -7.45 0.01
CA LYS A 53 6.26 -7.78 1.33
C LYS A 53 7.26 -8.46 2.25
N THR A 54 8.07 -9.37 1.70
CA THR A 54 9.04 -10.17 2.46
C THR A 54 10.28 -9.35 2.86
N PHE A 55 10.75 -8.47 1.98
CA PHE A 55 11.98 -7.67 2.12
C PHE A 55 11.72 -6.18 1.85
N PRO A 56 10.93 -5.49 2.68
CA PRO A 56 10.50 -4.12 2.39
C PRO A 56 11.66 -3.11 2.30
N LYS A 57 12.81 -3.40 2.90
CA LYS A 57 13.98 -2.51 2.89
C LYS A 57 14.92 -2.81 1.72
N GLU A 58 15.18 -4.09 1.44
CA GLU A 58 16.19 -4.54 0.48
C GLU A 58 15.63 -4.74 -0.93
N ALA A 59 14.37 -5.18 -1.06
CA ALA A 59 13.77 -5.45 -2.37
C ALA A 59 13.63 -4.22 -3.27
N PRO A 60 13.30 -3.00 -2.78
CA PRO A 60 13.25 -1.82 -3.64
C PRO A 60 14.57 -1.57 -4.38
N GLU A 61 15.71 -1.77 -3.71
CA GLU A 61 17.04 -1.63 -4.32
C GLU A 61 17.29 -2.71 -5.37
N ALA A 62 16.94 -3.96 -5.06
CA ALA A 62 17.06 -5.07 -6.02
C ALA A 62 16.21 -4.84 -7.29
N PHE A 63 15.00 -4.30 -7.14
CA PHE A 63 14.08 -4.02 -8.26
C PHE A 63 14.27 -2.64 -8.88
N SER A 64 15.26 -1.85 -8.45
CA SER A 64 15.56 -0.54 -9.00
C SER A 64 15.66 -0.48 -10.54
N PRO A 65 16.09 -1.52 -11.28
CA PRO A 65 16.08 -1.48 -12.75
C PRO A 65 14.68 -1.44 -13.38
N LEU A 66 13.63 -1.87 -12.66
CA LEU A 66 12.25 -1.92 -13.16
C LEU A 66 11.40 -0.73 -12.70
N LEU A 67 11.71 -0.14 -11.55
CA LEU A 67 10.90 0.95 -10.99
C LEU A 67 10.76 2.18 -11.91
N PRO A 68 11.79 2.60 -12.69
CA PRO A 68 11.65 3.72 -13.62
C PRO A 68 10.54 3.52 -14.65
N SER A 69 10.35 2.30 -15.17
CA SER A 69 9.27 2.04 -16.13
C SER A 69 7.90 2.06 -15.45
N PHE A 70 7.81 1.57 -14.21
CA PHE A 70 6.56 1.57 -13.44
C PHE A 70 6.10 2.98 -13.11
N ILE A 71 6.98 3.82 -12.57
CA ILE A 71 6.62 5.21 -12.22
C ILE A 71 6.31 6.01 -13.48
N LYS A 72 7.05 5.82 -14.58
CA LYS A 72 6.78 6.51 -15.84
C LYS A 72 5.40 6.17 -16.37
N ALA A 73 5.05 4.88 -16.45
CA ALA A 73 3.72 4.42 -16.86
C ALA A 73 2.61 5.02 -15.97
N VAL A 74 2.85 5.10 -14.65
CA VAL A 74 1.92 5.75 -13.70
C VAL A 74 1.75 7.23 -13.99
N LEU A 75 2.85 7.98 -14.13
CA LEU A 75 2.81 9.43 -14.33
C LEU A 75 2.23 9.83 -15.69
N GLU A 76 2.45 8.99 -16.72
CA GLU A 76 1.89 9.18 -18.07
C GLU A 76 0.44 8.66 -18.15
N ASN A 77 -0.02 7.89 -17.15
CA ASN A 77 -1.31 7.18 -17.16
C ASN A 77 -1.44 6.27 -18.39
N GLU A 78 -0.31 5.69 -18.83
CA GLU A 78 -0.15 4.94 -20.07
C GLU A 78 0.19 3.47 -19.76
N GLU A 79 -0.83 2.69 -19.41
CA GLU A 79 -0.76 1.22 -19.36
C GLU A 79 -2.17 0.63 -19.31
N HIS A 80 -2.28 -0.70 -19.43
CA HIS A 80 -3.56 -1.37 -19.14
C HIS A 80 -4.01 -1.08 -17.69
N PRO A 81 -5.27 -0.69 -17.42
CA PRO A 81 -5.72 -0.24 -16.09
C PRO A 81 -5.38 -1.19 -14.94
N LEU A 82 -5.52 -2.50 -15.18
CA LEU A 82 -5.13 -3.53 -14.19
C LEU A 82 -3.64 -3.48 -13.83
N ILE A 83 -2.76 -3.27 -14.81
CA ILE A 83 -1.31 -3.19 -14.62
C ILE A 83 -0.95 -1.87 -13.93
N LEU A 84 -1.57 -0.78 -14.35
CA LEU A 84 -1.41 0.53 -13.73
C LEU A 84 -1.77 0.50 -12.24
N SER A 85 -2.90 -0.11 -11.88
CA SER A 85 -3.29 -0.33 -10.48
C SER A 85 -2.26 -1.15 -9.71
N MET A 86 -1.65 -2.16 -10.34
CA MET A 86 -0.58 -2.92 -9.71
C MET A 86 0.67 -2.07 -9.49
N TYR A 87 1.14 -1.30 -10.49
CA TYR A 87 2.27 -0.39 -10.34
C TYR A 87 2.04 0.64 -9.23
N LEU A 88 0.86 1.26 -9.18
CA LEU A 88 0.46 2.17 -8.10
C LEU A 88 0.60 1.50 -6.73
N THR A 89 0.06 0.29 -6.56
CA THR A 89 0.12 -0.42 -5.27
C THR A 89 1.52 -0.87 -4.88
N LEU A 90 2.39 -1.23 -5.85
CA LEU A 90 3.79 -1.54 -5.60
C LEU A 90 4.56 -0.31 -5.14
N LEU A 91 4.38 0.82 -5.82
CA LEU A 91 5.02 2.09 -5.47
C LEU A 91 4.51 2.62 -4.12
N ALA A 92 3.20 2.55 -3.86
CA ALA A 92 2.60 2.91 -2.57
C ALA A 92 3.17 2.06 -1.42
N ARG A 93 3.45 0.77 -1.66
CA ARG A 93 4.12 -0.10 -0.67
C ARG A 93 5.54 0.37 -0.35
N ILE A 94 6.31 0.75 -1.37
CA ILE A 94 7.66 1.28 -1.20
C ILE A 94 7.62 2.59 -0.42
N VAL A 95 6.71 3.51 -0.75
CA VAL A 95 6.49 4.76 0.00
C VAL A 95 6.21 4.44 1.47
N LEU A 96 5.28 3.54 1.76
CA LEU A 96 4.88 3.23 3.14
C LEU A 96 6.00 2.59 3.98
N GLN A 97 6.81 1.71 3.39
CA GLN A 97 7.74 0.87 4.14
C GLN A 97 9.22 1.30 4.01
N ASN A 98 9.57 2.11 3.02
CA ASN A 98 10.94 2.56 2.75
C ASN A 98 10.95 3.97 2.09
N GLN A 99 10.52 4.98 2.85
CA GLN A 99 10.48 6.38 2.38
C GLN A 99 11.84 6.90 1.91
N GLU A 100 12.95 6.53 2.60
CA GLU A 100 14.30 6.96 2.22
C GLU A 100 14.66 6.54 0.79
N PHE A 101 14.48 5.26 0.47
CA PHE A 101 14.67 4.77 -0.89
C PHE A 101 13.77 5.50 -1.87
N MET A 102 12.48 5.65 -1.54
CA MET A 102 11.50 6.26 -2.43
C MET A 102 11.85 7.71 -2.78
N PHE A 103 12.25 8.53 -1.80
CA PHE A 103 12.62 9.92 -2.08
C PHE A 103 13.91 10.02 -2.90
N ASN A 104 14.89 9.15 -2.65
CA ASN A 104 16.08 9.08 -3.50
C ASN A 104 15.73 8.69 -4.95
N PHE A 105 14.83 7.73 -5.12
CA PHE A 105 14.32 7.31 -6.42
C PHE A 105 13.53 8.43 -7.12
N LEU A 106 12.63 9.13 -6.41
CA LEU A 106 11.88 10.25 -6.95
C LEU A 106 12.79 11.41 -7.39
N ASN A 107 13.89 11.67 -6.66
CA ASN A 107 14.88 12.68 -7.06
C ASN A 107 15.57 12.30 -8.39
N GLN A 108 15.86 11.02 -8.62
CA GLN A 108 16.42 10.54 -9.89
C GLN A 108 15.41 10.72 -11.03
N VAL A 109 14.17 10.28 -10.83
CA VAL A 109 13.09 10.43 -11.82
C VAL A 109 12.82 11.91 -12.12
N ALA A 110 12.84 12.76 -11.11
CA ALA A 110 12.67 14.21 -11.27
C ALA A 110 13.80 14.82 -12.11
N THR A 111 15.04 14.36 -11.92
CA THR A 111 16.20 14.77 -12.74
C THR A 111 15.99 14.37 -14.20
N ASP A 112 15.57 13.13 -14.47
CA ASP A 112 15.32 12.64 -15.83
C ASP A 112 14.19 13.40 -16.54
N LEU A 113 13.16 13.81 -15.78
CA LEU A 113 12.01 14.56 -16.29
C LEU A 113 12.24 16.08 -16.31
N ASN A 114 13.38 16.58 -15.83
CA ASN A 114 13.63 18.01 -15.61
C ASN A 114 12.54 18.71 -14.77
N LYS A 115 12.11 18.05 -13.69
CA LYS A 115 11.13 18.55 -12.72
C LYS A 115 11.72 18.55 -11.30
N ASP A 116 11.04 19.18 -10.36
CA ASP A 116 11.32 18.99 -8.93
C ASP A 116 10.65 17.71 -8.39
N SER A 117 11.24 17.12 -7.36
CA SER A 117 10.76 15.85 -6.80
C SER A 117 9.41 15.96 -6.10
N GLU A 118 9.07 17.12 -5.53
CA GLU A 118 7.74 17.38 -4.98
C GLU A 118 6.68 17.39 -6.10
N SER A 119 6.96 17.97 -7.27
CA SER A 119 6.06 17.91 -8.43
C SER A 119 5.85 16.47 -8.92
N VAL A 120 6.90 15.64 -8.96
CA VAL A 120 6.76 14.23 -9.34
C VAL A 120 5.91 13.47 -8.32
N LEU A 121 6.12 13.72 -7.02
CA LEU A 121 5.28 13.17 -5.96
C LEU A 121 3.82 13.65 -6.11
N GLY A 122 3.61 14.92 -6.42
CA GLY A 122 2.28 15.51 -6.61
C GLY A 122 1.52 14.85 -7.76
N MET A 123 2.20 14.63 -8.90
CA MET A 123 1.64 13.89 -10.02
C MET A 123 1.30 12.44 -9.65
N PHE A 124 2.18 11.77 -8.89
CA PHE A 124 1.90 10.43 -8.40
C PHE A 124 0.66 10.39 -7.49
N LEU A 125 0.52 11.36 -6.57
CA LEU A 125 -0.64 11.48 -5.69
C LEU A 125 -1.92 11.77 -6.47
N ASP A 126 -1.86 12.61 -7.50
CA ASP A 126 -3.01 12.90 -8.37
C ASP A 126 -3.51 11.62 -9.06
N ILE A 127 -2.61 10.83 -9.66
CA ILE A 127 -2.98 9.57 -10.31
C ILE A 127 -3.46 8.54 -9.28
N LEU A 128 -2.83 8.46 -8.11
CA LEU A 128 -3.26 7.55 -7.05
C LEU A 128 -4.68 7.85 -6.57
N SER A 129 -5.01 9.14 -6.38
CA SER A 129 -6.35 9.59 -6.03
C SER A 129 -7.35 9.37 -7.18
N GLU A 130 -6.98 9.63 -8.43
CA GLU A 130 -7.86 9.41 -9.60
C GLU A 130 -8.18 7.91 -9.79
N LYS A 131 -7.21 7.03 -9.54
CA LYS A 131 -7.33 5.59 -9.83
C LYS A 131 -7.72 4.73 -8.63
N ILE A 132 -8.01 5.32 -7.48
CA ILE A 132 -8.36 4.54 -6.28
C ILE A 132 -9.57 3.62 -6.52
N ASP A 133 -10.58 4.09 -7.26
CA ASP A 133 -11.77 3.31 -7.66
C ASP A 133 -11.44 2.12 -8.58
N SER A 134 -10.34 2.20 -9.32
CA SER A 134 -9.86 1.11 -10.18
C SER A 134 -9.17 -0.01 -9.38
N ILE A 135 -8.88 0.23 -8.10
CA ILE A 135 -8.33 -0.75 -7.17
C ILE A 135 -9.49 -1.32 -6.37
N THR A 136 -9.92 -2.54 -6.67
CA THR A 136 -11.13 -3.13 -6.06
C THR A 136 -10.88 -3.94 -4.79
N GLN A 137 -9.62 -4.32 -4.53
CA GLN A 137 -9.27 -5.14 -3.37
C GLN A 137 -9.13 -4.23 -2.12
N PRO A 138 -9.92 -4.46 -1.04
CA PRO A 138 -9.86 -3.64 0.17
C PRO A 138 -8.45 -3.53 0.77
N GLU A 139 -7.66 -4.61 0.73
CA GLU A 139 -6.28 -4.65 1.22
C GLU A 139 -5.37 -3.69 0.44
N LYS A 140 -5.56 -3.61 -0.88
CA LYS A 140 -4.79 -2.72 -1.76
C LYS A 140 -5.23 -1.27 -1.63
N ARG A 141 -6.54 -1.03 -1.44
CA ARG A 141 -7.07 0.30 -1.15
C ARG A 141 -6.56 0.81 0.21
N LYS A 142 -6.61 -0.03 1.25
CA LYS A 142 -6.02 0.25 2.57
C LYS A 142 -4.53 0.56 2.48
N LEU A 143 -3.76 -0.21 1.70
CA LEU A 143 -2.34 0.09 1.46
C LEU A 143 -2.12 1.49 0.87
N CYS A 144 -2.94 1.90 -0.10
CA CYS A 144 -2.86 3.24 -0.70
C CYS A 144 -3.22 4.32 0.33
N ALA A 145 -4.26 4.11 1.14
CA ALA A 145 -4.63 5.01 2.23
C ALA A 145 -3.52 5.13 3.28
N LEU A 146 -2.93 4.02 3.72
CA LEU A 146 -1.79 4.02 4.65
C LEU A 146 -0.59 4.77 4.04
N CYS A 147 -0.30 4.55 2.75
CA CYS A 147 0.74 5.25 2.03
C CYS A 147 0.56 6.78 2.08
N VAL A 148 -0.59 7.31 1.62
CA VAL A 148 -0.81 8.76 1.62
C VAL A 148 -0.87 9.35 3.04
N THR A 149 -1.42 8.59 3.98
CA THR A 149 -1.46 8.95 5.41
C THR A 149 -0.05 9.09 5.98
N SER A 150 0.89 8.22 5.59
CA SER A 150 2.28 8.26 6.05
C SER A 150 3.05 9.51 5.62
N LEU A 151 2.55 10.22 4.59
CA LEU A 151 3.17 11.44 4.07
C LEU A 151 2.71 12.70 4.81
N LEU A 152 1.59 12.65 5.56
CA LEU A 152 1.02 13.81 6.26
C LEU A 152 1.95 14.38 7.34
N SER A 153 2.86 13.57 7.88
CA SER A 153 3.86 14.00 8.88
C SER A 153 5.16 14.52 8.26
N LEU A 154 5.23 14.65 6.92
CA LEU A 154 6.39 15.18 6.22
C LEU A 154 6.22 16.68 5.93
N ASN A 155 7.31 17.45 6.06
CA ASN A 155 7.29 18.88 5.80
C ASN A 155 7.49 19.18 4.30
N LEU A 156 6.53 18.77 3.49
CA LEU A 156 6.53 18.95 2.04
C LEU A 156 5.35 19.85 1.63
N ASN A 157 5.59 20.80 0.73
CA ASN A 157 4.53 21.72 0.31
C ASN A 157 3.48 21.00 -0.55
N VAL A 158 3.90 20.04 -1.37
CA VAL A 158 2.98 19.23 -2.17
C VAL A 158 1.94 18.51 -1.31
N ILE A 159 2.26 18.12 -0.07
CA ILE A 159 1.31 17.47 0.83
C ILE A 159 0.21 18.44 1.30
N LYS A 160 0.56 19.72 1.48
CA LYS A 160 -0.43 20.78 1.78
C LYS A 160 -1.33 21.04 0.58
N GLU A 161 -0.74 21.11 -0.62
CA GLU A 161 -1.49 21.31 -1.86
C GLU A 161 -2.44 20.17 -2.17
N LYS A 162 -2.05 18.92 -1.86
CA LYS A 162 -2.84 17.71 -2.10
C LYS A 162 -3.65 17.25 -0.88
N PHE A 163 -3.70 18.05 0.19
CA PHE A 163 -4.31 17.65 1.47
C PHE A 163 -5.76 17.19 1.31
N CYS A 164 -6.58 17.94 0.55
CA CYS A 164 -7.98 17.58 0.28
C CYS A 164 -8.11 16.21 -0.40
N ALA A 165 -7.32 15.95 -1.44
CA ALA A 165 -7.33 14.67 -2.15
C ALA A 165 -6.89 13.49 -1.25
N ILE A 166 -5.90 13.71 -0.38
CA ILE A 166 -5.46 12.72 0.62
C ILE A 166 -6.60 12.40 1.59
N MET A 167 -7.28 13.43 2.11
CA MET A 167 -8.38 13.26 3.04
C MET A 167 -9.58 12.53 2.43
N CYS A 168 -9.97 12.89 1.20
CA CYS A 168 -11.02 12.19 0.47
C CYS A 168 -10.70 10.70 0.32
N LEU A 169 -9.48 10.38 -0.15
CA LEU A 169 -9.02 8.99 -0.32
C LEU A 169 -9.06 8.23 1.02
N CYS A 170 -8.55 8.82 2.09
CA CYS A 170 -8.55 8.18 3.40
C CYS A 170 -9.96 7.90 3.92
N VAL A 171 -10.90 8.85 3.81
CA VAL A 171 -12.29 8.69 4.27
C VAL A 171 -13.02 7.64 3.44
N GLU A 172 -12.86 7.66 2.12
CA GLU A 172 -13.43 6.65 1.23
C GLU A 172 -12.98 5.23 1.62
N VAL A 173 -11.68 5.04 1.84
CA VAL A 173 -11.12 3.73 2.23
C VAL A 173 -11.50 3.35 3.67
N LEU A 174 -11.71 4.32 4.57
CA LEU A 174 -12.22 4.05 5.91
C LEU A 174 -13.61 3.40 5.87
N HIS A 175 -14.51 3.85 4.99
CA HIS A 175 -15.81 3.21 4.79
C HIS A 175 -15.69 1.78 4.23
N ASP A 176 -14.67 1.53 3.40
CA ASP A 176 -14.43 0.19 2.86
C ASP A 176 -13.98 -0.82 3.91
N VAL A 177 -13.14 -0.41 4.87
CA VAL A 177 -12.48 -1.35 5.80
C VAL A 177 -13.08 -1.35 7.19
N THR A 178 -13.77 -0.28 7.59
CA THR A 178 -14.36 -0.19 8.93
C THR A 178 -15.64 -1.01 8.98
N ARG A 179 -15.77 -1.83 10.02
CA ARG A 179 -16.95 -2.65 10.29
C ARG A 179 -17.36 -2.49 11.74
N ILE A 180 -18.66 -2.62 11.96
CA ILE A 180 -19.25 -2.72 13.30
C ILE A 180 -19.46 -4.23 13.54
N PRO A 181 -18.84 -4.82 14.57
CA PRO A 181 -19.00 -6.23 14.87
C PRO A 181 -20.47 -6.57 15.18
N VAL A 182 -20.90 -7.75 14.76
CA VAL A 182 -22.25 -8.26 15.08
C VAL A 182 -22.30 -8.53 16.59
N ASP A 183 -23.38 -8.09 17.25
CA ASP A 183 -23.62 -8.25 18.69
C ASP A 183 -22.73 -7.42 19.64
N GLU A 184 -21.92 -6.50 19.10
CA GLU A 184 -21.20 -5.51 19.90
C GLU A 184 -21.87 -4.13 19.87
N ASP A 185 -21.41 -3.24 20.77
CA ASP A 185 -21.88 -1.86 20.80
C ASP A 185 -21.67 -1.20 19.43
N PRO A 186 -22.67 -0.56 18.81
CA PRO A 186 -22.53 0.12 17.52
C PRO A 186 -21.50 1.25 17.50
N THR A 187 -20.98 1.64 18.66
CA THR A 187 -19.83 2.55 18.80
C THR A 187 -18.48 1.86 18.57
N ILE A 188 -18.43 0.53 18.58
CA ILE A 188 -17.23 -0.26 18.30
C ILE A 188 -17.08 -0.37 16.79
N GLN A 189 -16.17 0.44 16.27
CA GLN A 189 -15.72 0.41 14.89
C GLN A 189 -14.33 -0.22 14.84
N LEU A 190 -14.22 -1.35 14.15
CA LEU A 190 -12.98 -2.10 13.95
C LEU A 190 -12.57 -2.08 12.47
N ASP A 191 -11.27 -2.05 12.24
CA ASP A 191 -10.69 -2.23 10.91
C ASP A 191 -10.67 -3.73 10.60
N SER A 192 -11.57 -4.16 9.71
CA SER A 192 -11.80 -5.58 9.39
C SER A 192 -10.62 -6.32 8.78
N LEU A 193 -9.59 -5.59 8.34
CA LEU A 193 -8.37 -6.17 7.77
C LEU A 193 -7.26 -6.36 8.79
N VAL A 194 -7.40 -5.80 10.00
CA VAL A 194 -6.42 -5.99 11.07
C VAL A 194 -6.57 -7.39 11.65
N ILE A 195 -5.45 -8.12 11.71
CA ILE A 195 -5.42 -9.45 12.32
C ILE A 195 -5.14 -9.26 13.81
N HIS A 196 -6.16 -9.50 14.64
CA HIS A 196 -6.01 -9.53 16.09
C HIS A 196 -5.38 -10.85 16.52
N ASP A 197 -4.30 -10.77 17.31
CA ASP A 197 -3.63 -11.95 17.87
C ASP A 197 -4.37 -12.32 19.16
N ASP A 198 -5.58 -12.87 19.03
CA ASP A 198 -6.46 -13.17 20.17
C ASP A 198 -6.01 -14.39 20.99
N GLY A 199 -4.72 -14.71 20.98
CA GLY A 199 -4.12 -15.76 21.82
C GLY A 199 -4.65 -17.17 21.57
N ALA A 200 -5.51 -17.38 20.57
CA ALA A 200 -5.86 -18.70 20.10
C ALA A 200 -4.67 -19.26 19.32
N ASP A 201 -4.30 -20.49 19.66
CA ASP A 201 -3.13 -21.24 19.20
C ASP A 201 -2.79 -21.05 17.71
N GLU A 202 -1.57 -21.42 17.31
CA GLU A 202 -1.10 -21.48 15.90
C GLU A 202 -1.99 -22.30 14.93
N ASP A 203 -3.12 -22.80 15.43
CA ASP A 203 -4.13 -23.66 14.82
C ASP A 203 -5.53 -23.00 14.72
N ASN A 204 -5.72 -21.72 15.06
CA ASN A 204 -7.01 -21.04 14.79
C ASN A 204 -7.08 -20.51 13.33
N GLU A 205 -7.37 -21.49 12.49
CA GLU A 205 -7.47 -21.55 11.02
C GLU A 205 -8.66 -20.77 10.42
N TYR A 206 -8.80 -19.46 10.65
CA TYR A 206 -9.95 -18.70 10.11
C TYR A 206 -9.67 -17.80 8.90
N TYR A 207 -8.41 -17.56 8.55
CA TYR A 207 -8.05 -16.60 7.49
C TYR A 207 -7.50 -17.28 6.24
N CYS A 208 -8.27 -18.17 5.63
CA CYS A 208 -8.12 -18.52 4.22
C CYS A 208 -9.43 -19.12 3.66
N GLY A 209 -10.32 -18.25 3.15
CA GLY A 209 -11.26 -18.50 2.04
C GLY A 209 -12.30 -19.63 2.14
N ASN A 210 -13.58 -19.24 2.06
CA ASN A 210 -14.75 -19.97 1.54
C ASN A 210 -14.80 -21.51 1.59
N GLU A 211 -15.84 -21.98 2.30
CA GLU A 211 -16.53 -23.26 2.12
C GLU A 211 -15.67 -24.54 2.18
N ALA A 212 -15.75 -25.20 3.34
CA ALA A 212 -15.78 -26.65 3.51
C ALA A 212 -14.71 -27.50 2.76
N THR A 213 -13.84 -28.15 3.56
CA THR A 213 -13.14 -29.44 3.33
C THR A 213 -11.66 -29.49 2.95
N ASP A 214 -10.96 -28.39 2.66
CA ASP A 214 -9.51 -28.48 2.39
C ASP A 214 -8.67 -28.33 3.67
N GLN A 215 -7.77 -29.29 3.91
CA GLN A 215 -6.76 -29.21 4.97
C GLN A 215 -5.84 -28.01 4.70
N ILE A 216 -5.64 -27.14 5.70
CA ILE A 216 -4.72 -26.00 5.58
C ILE A 216 -3.32 -26.51 5.27
N THR A 217 -2.75 -26.04 4.17
CA THR A 217 -1.41 -26.47 3.77
C THR A 217 -0.35 -25.68 4.54
N GLU A 218 0.84 -26.25 4.70
CA GLU A 218 2.00 -25.53 5.23
C GLU A 218 2.34 -24.26 4.42
N HIS A 219 2.01 -24.24 3.13
CA HIS A 219 2.17 -23.05 2.31
C HIS A 219 1.18 -21.94 2.72
N ASP A 220 -0.07 -22.28 3.04
CA ASP A 220 -1.07 -21.32 3.53
C ASP A 220 -0.65 -20.77 4.90
N ARG A 221 -0.11 -21.61 5.79
CA ARG A 221 0.45 -21.16 7.08
C ARG A 221 1.57 -20.14 6.89
N ARG A 222 2.46 -20.34 5.91
CA ARG A 222 3.54 -19.37 5.59
C ARG A 222 2.98 -18.05 5.08
N LYS A 223 1.96 -18.08 4.22
CA LYS A 223 1.27 -16.86 3.77
C LYS A 223 0.66 -16.10 4.93
N THR A 224 -0.06 -16.77 5.83
CA THR A 224 -0.65 -16.15 7.03
C THR A 224 0.43 -15.53 7.92
N LYS A 225 1.56 -16.23 8.12
CA LYS A 225 2.71 -15.68 8.88
C LYS A 225 3.29 -14.42 8.25
N LEU A 226 3.32 -14.33 6.92
CA LEU A 226 3.74 -13.12 6.21
C LEU A 226 2.70 -12.00 6.38
N SER A 227 1.41 -12.30 6.21
CA SER A 227 0.32 -11.33 6.39
C SER A 227 0.31 -10.71 7.79
N LYS A 228 0.58 -11.49 8.85
CA LYS A 228 0.72 -11.00 10.23
C LYS A 228 1.84 -9.97 10.45
N LYS A 229 2.73 -9.77 9.47
CA LYS A 229 3.80 -8.76 9.50
C LYS A 229 3.56 -7.60 8.53
N ASP A 230 2.55 -7.71 7.66
CA ASP A 230 2.25 -6.69 6.66
C ASP A 230 1.51 -5.51 7.32
N PRO A 231 1.95 -4.25 7.12
CA PRO A 231 1.26 -3.06 7.63
C PRO A 231 -0.25 -3.03 7.36
N VAL A 232 -0.70 -3.60 6.23
CA VAL A 232 -2.13 -3.68 5.88
C VAL A 232 -2.94 -4.45 6.92
N HIS A 233 -2.33 -5.44 7.59
CA HIS A 233 -2.97 -6.30 8.57
C HIS A 233 -2.55 -6.01 10.02
N THR A 234 -1.55 -5.15 10.23
CA THR A 234 -1.08 -4.80 11.58
C THR A 234 -1.41 -3.36 11.99
N ILE A 235 -1.71 -2.49 11.03
CA ILE A 235 -2.04 -1.08 11.29
C ILE A 235 -3.52 -0.86 11.06
N ALA A 236 -4.21 -0.37 12.08
CA ALA A 236 -5.59 0.10 11.95
C ALA A 236 -5.60 1.49 11.31
N LEU A 237 -6.26 1.63 10.17
CA LEU A 237 -6.18 2.83 9.32
C LEU A 237 -6.68 4.07 10.06
N ARG A 238 -7.78 3.94 10.82
CA ARG A 238 -8.39 5.03 11.59
C ARG A 238 -7.41 5.62 12.59
N GLU A 239 -6.87 4.79 13.47
CA GLU A 239 -5.94 5.18 14.53
C GLU A 239 -4.67 5.80 13.93
N TYR A 240 -4.18 5.22 12.83
CA TYR A 240 -3.01 5.72 12.12
C TYR A 240 -3.27 7.10 11.51
N LEU A 241 -4.39 7.30 10.82
CA LEU A 241 -4.78 8.59 10.24
C LEU A 241 -4.88 9.68 11.31
N LEU A 242 -5.55 9.40 12.42
CA LEU A 242 -5.68 10.38 13.50
C LEU A 242 -4.33 10.72 14.14
N SER A 243 -3.44 9.73 14.25
CA SER A 243 -2.07 9.97 14.71
C SER A 243 -1.30 10.87 13.74
N GLN A 244 -1.38 10.61 12.43
CA GLN A 244 -0.67 11.38 11.42
C GLN A 244 -1.24 12.81 11.26
N LEU A 245 -2.56 13.00 11.39
CA LEU A 245 -3.17 14.33 11.42
C LEU A 245 -2.70 15.15 12.62
N ARG A 246 -2.59 14.55 13.80
CA ARG A 246 -2.01 15.23 14.97
C ARG A 246 -0.56 15.60 14.74
N ALA A 247 0.24 14.72 14.14
CA ALA A 247 1.63 15.02 13.79
C ALA A 247 1.72 16.17 12.77
N CYS A 248 0.87 16.16 11.74
CA CYS A 248 0.74 17.21 10.74
C CYS A 248 0.39 18.57 11.38
N GLN A 249 -0.57 18.59 12.30
CA GLN A 249 -0.96 19.77 13.07
C GLN A 249 0.19 20.32 13.92
N LEU A 250 0.97 19.44 14.58
CA LEU A 250 2.14 19.85 15.36
C LEU A 250 3.27 20.40 14.46
N LEU A 251 3.44 19.83 13.27
CA LEU A 251 4.48 20.22 12.32
C LEU A 251 4.24 21.60 11.71
N HIS A 252 3.00 21.89 11.30
CA HIS A 252 2.66 23.13 10.60
C HIS A 252 2.04 24.21 11.50
N GLY A 253 1.61 23.84 12.71
CA GLY A 253 0.91 24.71 13.64
C GLY A 253 -0.59 24.83 13.33
N GLN A 254 -1.35 25.30 14.32
CA GLN A 254 -2.82 25.31 14.27
C GLN A 254 -3.39 26.11 13.09
N SER A 255 -2.84 27.29 12.80
CA SER A 255 -3.38 28.18 11.75
C SER A 255 -3.31 27.52 10.37
N VAL A 256 -2.13 27.02 10.00
CA VAL A 256 -1.92 26.36 8.70
C VAL A 256 -2.71 25.06 8.62
N PHE A 257 -2.79 24.31 9.72
CA PHE A 257 -3.62 23.10 9.76
C PHE A 257 -5.11 23.41 9.54
N ASN A 258 -5.63 24.48 10.13
CA ASN A 258 -7.00 24.91 9.90
C ASN A 258 -7.23 25.32 8.44
N GLU A 259 -6.30 26.08 7.84
CA GLU A 259 -6.38 26.45 6.41
C GLU A 259 -6.39 25.23 5.49
N MET A 260 -5.58 24.21 5.79
CA MET A 260 -5.62 22.94 5.06
C MET A 260 -6.96 22.22 5.25
N MET A 261 -7.49 22.19 6.47
CA MET A 261 -8.78 21.56 6.77
C MET A 261 -9.96 22.29 6.11
N ASP A 262 -9.89 23.61 5.99
CA ASP A 262 -10.89 24.44 5.29
C ASP A 262 -10.92 24.18 3.78
N SER A 263 -9.85 23.60 3.21
CA SER A 263 -9.83 23.16 1.80
C SER A 263 -10.57 21.82 1.57
N VAL A 264 -10.85 21.08 2.64
CA VAL A 264 -11.57 19.80 2.59
C VAL A 264 -13.07 20.07 2.61
N ASP A 265 -13.82 19.35 1.76
CA ASP A 265 -15.27 19.47 1.74
C ASP A 265 -15.88 19.16 3.13
N SER A 266 -16.86 19.96 3.55
CA SER A 266 -17.50 19.83 4.86
C SER A 266 -18.12 18.45 5.11
N GLU A 267 -18.59 17.77 4.06
CA GLU A 267 -19.14 16.42 4.14
C GLU A 267 -18.03 15.41 4.47
N ILE A 268 -16.86 15.52 3.84
CA ILE A 268 -15.71 14.67 4.11
C ILE A 268 -15.21 14.90 5.55
N VAL A 269 -15.20 16.15 6.01
CA VAL A 269 -14.86 16.47 7.41
C VAL A 269 -15.89 15.87 8.36
N HIS A 270 -17.18 15.95 8.06
CA HIS A 270 -18.24 15.35 8.87
C HIS A 270 -18.10 13.82 8.94
N GLN A 271 -17.90 13.15 7.81
CA GLN A 271 -17.66 11.70 7.77
C GLN A 271 -16.42 11.30 8.56
N LEU A 272 -15.32 12.06 8.44
CA LEU A 272 -14.15 11.83 9.27
C LEU A 272 -14.49 11.94 10.76
N GLN A 273 -15.29 12.94 11.15
CA GLN A 273 -15.73 13.14 12.54
C GLN A 273 -16.53 11.95 13.08
N GLU A 274 -17.33 11.27 12.25
CA GLU A 274 -18.06 10.04 12.62
C GLU A 274 -17.14 8.90 13.05
N PHE A 275 -15.91 8.85 12.51
CA PHE A 275 -14.89 7.89 12.94
C PHE A 275 -14.15 8.34 14.22
N THR A 276 -14.16 9.64 14.55
CA THR A 276 -13.43 10.19 15.71
C THR A 276 -14.25 10.23 17.00
N HIS A 277 -15.57 10.40 16.89
CA HIS A 277 -16.44 10.57 18.05
C HIS A 277 -17.09 9.23 18.41
N LYS A 278 -16.73 8.70 19.58
CA LYS A 278 -17.60 7.74 20.27
C LYS A 278 -18.92 8.49 20.57
N LYS A 279 -20.02 8.05 19.96
CA LYS A 279 -21.36 8.46 20.38
C LYS A 279 -21.62 7.99 21.82
#